data_AF-A0A7G2IWE4-F1
#
_entry.id   AF-A0A7G2IWE4-F1
#
_cell.length_a   1.000
_cell.length_b   1.000
_cell.length_c   1.000
_cell.angle_alpha   90.00
_cell.angle_beta   90.00
_cell.angle_gamma   90.00
#
_symmetry.space_group_name_H-M   'P 1'
#
loop_
_entity.id
_entity.type
_entity.pdbx_description
1 polymer ?
#
loop_
_entity_poly.entity_id
_entity_poly.type
_entity_poly.pdbx_seq_one_letter_code
_entity_poly.pdbx_strand_id
1 'polypeptide(L)'
;MVKLEQDSISVIKQLAQKNPDPAPANEIALLNNAYIELAQKIAQQWDLLADSDRQRREFIANISHDLRTPLTSLLGYLEMLSLKADTMTPEENRHYLSIALRQGHKVRHLSQQLFELARLEHGGIKPQRERFCYW
;
A
#
# COMPACT_ATOMS: atom_id res chain seq x y z
N MET A 1 5.56 -23.77 -3.11
CA MET A 1 6.71 -22.84 -3.01
C MET A 1 6.64 -22.03 -1.70
N VAL A 2 5.56 -21.30 -1.42
CA VAL A 2 5.38 -20.49 -0.18
C VAL A 2 5.55 -21.24 1.16
N LYS A 3 5.16 -22.53 1.23
CA LYS A 3 5.20 -23.30 2.48
C LYS A 3 6.62 -23.64 2.97
N LEU A 4 7.54 -23.91 2.04
CA LEU A 4 8.95 -24.22 2.33
C LEU A 4 9.72 -22.99 2.82
N GLU A 5 9.39 -21.79 2.34
CA GLU A 5 9.98 -20.54 2.83
C GLU A 5 9.48 -20.24 4.25
N GLN A 6 8.19 -20.36 4.53
CA GLN A 6 7.64 -20.12 5.87
C GLN A 6 8.28 -21.01 6.94
N ASP A 7 8.48 -22.30 6.63
CA ASP A 7 9.16 -23.24 7.54
C ASP A 7 10.61 -22.80 7.81
N SER A 8 11.33 -22.34 6.77
CA SER A 8 12.71 -21.88 6.91
C SER A 8 12.85 -20.61 7.76
N ILE A 9 11.96 -19.62 7.57
CA ILE A 9 11.95 -18.40 8.39
C ILE A 9 11.62 -18.73 9.85
N SER A 10 10.74 -19.71 10.10
CA SER A 10 10.38 -20.09 11.47
C SER A 10 11.60 -20.61 12.26
N VAL A 11 12.47 -21.38 11.62
CA VAL A 11 13.72 -21.87 12.21
C VAL A 11 14.68 -20.73 12.50
N ILE A 12 14.81 -19.78 11.57
CA ILE A 12 15.66 -18.60 11.76
C ILE A 12 15.16 -17.75 12.92
N LYS A 13 13.83 -17.56 13.03
CA LYS A 13 13.22 -16.83 14.16
C LYS A 13 13.42 -17.54 15.50
N GLN A 14 13.33 -18.87 15.53
CA GLN A 14 13.64 -19.65 16.74
C GLN A 14 15.12 -19.49 17.14
N LEU A 15 16.02 -19.48 16.15
CA LEU A 15 17.44 -19.28 16.42
C LEU A 15 17.74 -17.85 16.90
N ALA A 16 17.08 -16.85 16.32
CA ALA A 16 17.20 -15.45 16.69
C ALA A 16 16.76 -15.16 18.14
N GLN A 17 15.86 -15.98 18.70
CA GLN A 17 15.42 -15.88 20.09
C GLN A 17 16.44 -16.40 21.10
N LYS A 18 17.49 -17.12 20.64
CA LYS A 18 18.56 -17.54 21.53
C LYS A 18 19.43 -16.35 21.92
N ASN A 19 19.86 -16.33 23.18
CA ASN A 19 20.82 -15.34 23.65
C ASN A 19 22.24 -15.79 23.33
N PRO A 20 23.10 -14.90 22.80
CA PRO A 20 24.51 -15.19 22.67
C PRO A 20 25.15 -15.40 24.04
N ASP A 21 26.16 -16.25 24.11
CA ASP A 21 26.99 -16.46 25.30
C ASP A 21 27.80 -15.18 25.58
N PRO A 22 27.65 -14.52 26.74
CA PRO A 22 28.34 -13.27 27.03
C PRO A 22 29.87 -13.43 27.16
N ALA A 23 30.37 -14.65 27.37
CA ALA A 23 31.80 -14.93 27.51
C ALA A 23 32.18 -16.24 26.79
N PRO A 24 32.28 -16.21 25.44
CA PRO A 24 32.51 -17.42 24.65
C PRO A 24 33.86 -18.05 25.01
N ALA A 25 33.80 -19.27 25.56
CA ALA A 25 34.97 -19.98 26.08
C ALA A 25 35.87 -20.59 25.00
N ASN A 26 35.39 -20.70 23.76
CA ASN A 26 36.13 -21.28 22.63
C ASN A 26 35.61 -20.78 21.27
N GLU A 27 36.24 -21.21 20.18
CA GLU A 27 35.90 -20.85 18.80
C GLU A 27 34.49 -21.31 18.41
N ILE A 28 34.00 -22.41 18.97
CA ILE A 28 32.65 -22.92 18.72
C ILE A 28 31.61 -21.98 19.33
N ALA A 29 31.85 -21.49 20.56
CA ALA A 29 30.99 -20.53 21.23
C ALA A 29 30.99 -19.17 20.49
N LEU A 30 32.15 -18.73 20.00
CA LEU A 30 32.27 -17.52 19.19
C LEU A 30 31.47 -17.64 17.87
N LEU A 31 31.62 -18.76 17.15
CA LEU A 31 30.88 -19.03 15.91
C LEU A 31 29.37 -19.10 16.18
N ASN A 32 28.95 -19.74 17.27
CA ASN A 32 27.55 -19.82 17.64
C ASN A 32 26.95 -18.43 17.92
N ASN A 33 27.68 -17.54 18.60
CA ASN A 33 27.23 -16.17 18.80
C ASN A 33 27.08 -15.40 17.48
N ALA A 34 28.07 -15.48 16.59
CA ALA A 34 27.99 -14.84 15.27
C ALA A 34 26.81 -15.38 14.43
N TYR A 35 26.52 -16.69 14.54
CA TYR A 35 25.38 -17.31 13.89
C TYR A 35 24.04 -16.82 14.47
N ILE A 36 23.94 -16.66 15.80
CA ILE A 36 22.78 -16.06 16.47
C ILE A 36 22.57 -14.61 16.01
N GLU A 37 23.63 -13.80 15.98
CA GLU A 37 23.55 -12.40 15.51
C GLU A 37 23.08 -12.30 14.06
N LEU A 38 23.61 -13.16 13.18
CA LEU A 38 23.16 -13.22 11.79
C LEU A 38 21.68 -13.60 11.70
N ALA A 39 21.24 -14.61 12.46
CA ALA A 39 19.84 -15.02 12.48
C ALA A 39 18.92 -13.90 13.00
N GLN A 40 19.35 -13.15 14.03
CA GLN A 40 18.63 -11.98 14.53
C GLN A 40 18.48 -10.92 13.44
N LYS A 41 19.57 -10.59 12.75
CA LYS A 41 19.55 -9.61 11.66
C LYS A 41 18.65 -10.06 10.50
N ILE A 42 18.73 -11.32 10.11
CA ILE A 42 17.86 -11.89 9.09
C ILE A 42 16.40 -11.81 9.54
N ALA A 43 16.06 -12.27 10.75
CA ALA A 43 14.70 -12.22 11.28
C ALA A 43 14.13 -10.80 11.30
N GLN A 44 14.92 -9.81 11.74
CA GLN A 44 14.52 -8.40 11.71
C GLN A 44 14.26 -7.89 10.28
N GLN A 45 15.15 -8.20 9.33
CA GLN A 45 14.96 -7.82 7.93
C GLN A 45 13.73 -8.47 7.30
N TRP A 46 13.47 -9.74 7.64
CA TRP A 46 12.26 -10.44 7.22
C TRP A 46 10.99 -9.78 7.78
N ASP A 47 10.99 -9.37 9.03
CA ASP A 47 9.84 -8.68 9.63
C ASP A 47 9.60 -7.32 8.98
N LEU A 48 10.66 -6.56 8.70
CA LEU A 48 10.56 -5.29 7.97
C LEU A 48 10.00 -5.49 6.56
N LEU A 49 10.49 -6.50 5.83
CA LEU A 49 10.00 -6.82 4.49
C LEU A 49 8.55 -7.27 4.52
N ALA A 50 8.19 -8.17 5.43
CA ALA A 50 6.83 -8.68 5.57
C ALA A 50 5.83 -7.57 5.94
N ASP A 51 6.25 -6.62 6.78
CA ASP A 51 5.43 -5.47 7.13
C ASP A 51 5.27 -4.50 5.96
N SER A 52 6.35 -4.20 5.24
CA SER A 52 6.29 -3.40 4.01
C SER A 52 5.37 -4.02 2.95
N ASP A 53 5.48 -5.33 2.75
CA ASP A 53 4.60 -6.08 1.84
C ASP A 53 3.14 -6.07 2.29
N ARG A 54 2.89 -6.16 3.61
CA ARG A 54 1.55 -6.04 4.17
C ARG A 54 0.97 -4.65 3.92
N GLN A 55 1.71 -3.60 4.26
CA GLN A 55 1.30 -2.21 4.04
C GLN A 55 1.01 -1.95 2.56
N ARG A 56 1.86 -2.46 1.66
CA ARG A 56 1.63 -2.36 0.21
C ARG A 56 0.33 -3.04 -0.23
N ARG A 57 0.03 -4.23 0.28
CA ARG A 57 -1.22 -4.95 -0.04
C ARG A 57 -2.45 -4.20 0.49
N GLU A 58 -2.40 -3.73 1.74
CA GLU A 58 -3.47 -2.95 2.36
C GLU A 58 -3.73 -1.65 1.58
N PHE A 59 -2.67 -0.95 1.19
CA PHE A 59 -2.76 0.24 0.36
C PHE A 59 -3.46 -0.02 -0.98
N ILE A 60 -3.06 -1.07 -1.70
CA ILE A 60 -3.69 -1.46 -2.98
C ILE A 60 -5.17 -1.82 -2.77
N ALA A 61 -5.50 -2.54 -1.70
CA ALA A 61 -6.87 -2.91 -1.38
C ALA A 61 -7.74 -1.67 -1.10
N ASN A 62 -7.22 -0.72 -0.32
CA ASN A 62 -7.92 0.53 0.01
C ASN A 62 -8.19 1.37 -1.24
N ILE A 63 -7.20 1.56 -2.11
CA ILE A 63 -7.41 2.26 -3.38
C ILE A 63 -8.45 1.57 -4.25
N SER A 64 -8.36 0.24 -4.35
CA SER A 64 -9.29 -0.54 -5.16
C SER A 64 -10.73 -0.36 -4.67
N HIS A 65 -10.94 -0.31 -3.36
CA HIS A 65 -12.24 -0.04 -2.75
C HIS A 65 -12.72 1.40 -3.03
N ASP A 66 -11.84 2.38 -2.85
CA ASP A 66 -12.16 3.80 -3.00
C ASP A 66 -12.44 4.19 -4.45
N LEU A 67 -11.84 3.49 -5.42
CA LEU A 67 -12.15 3.63 -6.84
C LEU A 67 -13.45 2.90 -7.22
N ARG A 68 -13.71 1.72 -6.65
CA ARG A 68 -14.91 0.92 -6.97
C ARG A 68 -16.19 1.69 -6.68
N THR A 69 -16.26 2.35 -5.52
CA THR A 69 -17.46 3.08 -5.09
C THR A 69 -17.95 4.15 -6.09
N PRO A 70 -17.13 5.14 -6.49
CA PRO A 70 -17.53 6.13 -7.48
C PRO A 70 -17.70 5.54 -8.88
N LEU A 71 -16.94 4.51 -9.26
CA LEU A 71 -17.12 3.85 -10.56
C LEU A 71 -18.47 3.12 -10.67
N THR A 72 -18.86 2.35 -9.65
CA THR A 72 -20.17 1.70 -9.60
C THR A 72 -21.29 2.72 -9.68
N SER A 73 -21.17 3.83 -8.93
CA SER A 73 -22.16 4.91 -8.97
C SER A 73 -22.21 5.59 -10.35
N LEU A 74 -21.06 5.90 -10.95
CA LEU A 74 -20.96 6.48 -12.28
C LEU A 74 -21.66 5.61 -13.33
N LEU A 75 -21.32 4.31 -13.37
CA LEU A 75 -21.90 3.36 -14.31
C LEU A 75 -23.42 3.26 -14.11
N GLY A 76 -23.91 3.15 -12.87
CA GLY A 76 -25.35 3.07 -12.60
C GLY A 76 -26.13 4.29 -13.06
N TYR A 77 -25.57 5.51 -12.93
CA TYR A 77 -26.23 6.72 -13.45
C TYR A 77 -26.20 6.79 -14.98
N LEU A 78 -25.10 6.37 -15.62
CA LEU A 78 -25.02 6.30 -17.07
C LEU A 78 -25.97 5.25 -17.66
N GLU A 79 -26.10 4.09 -17.01
CA GLU A 79 -27.08 3.06 -17.35
C GLU A 79 -28.51 3.58 -17.22
N MET A 80 -28.83 4.28 -16.13
CA MET A 80 -30.14 4.91 -15.95
C MET A 80 -30.44 5.94 -17.04
N LEU A 81 -29.49 6.80 -17.36
CA LEU A 81 -29.60 7.78 -18.45
C LEU A 81 -29.83 7.10 -19.80
N SER A 82 -29.14 5.98 -20.07
CA SER A 82 -29.29 5.23 -21.31
C SER A 82 -30.64 4.51 -21.40
N LEU A 83 -31.10 3.89 -20.30
CA LEU A 83 -32.33 3.11 -20.27
C LEU A 83 -33.59 3.98 -20.31
N LYS A 84 -33.52 5.19 -19.76
CA LYS A 84 -34.67 6.10 -19.66
C LYS A 84 -34.58 7.30 -20.60
N ALA A 85 -33.70 7.25 -21.61
CA ALA A 85 -33.44 8.35 -22.53
C ALA A 85 -34.73 8.98 -23.12
N ASP A 86 -35.71 8.15 -23.50
CA ASP A 86 -36.95 8.59 -24.15
C ASP A 86 -38.06 9.01 -23.17
N THR A 87 -37.88 8.76 -21.87
CA THR A 87 -38.94 8.96 -20.84
C THR A 87 -38.58 9.97 -19.76
N MET A 88 -37.32 10.43 -19.74
CA MET A 88 -36.82 11.37 -18.75
C MET A 88 -37.09 12.82 -19.13
N THR A 89 -37.43 13.62 -18.13
CA THR A 89 -37.50 15.08 -18.27
C THR A 89 -36.09 15.68 -18.46
N PRO A 90 -35.98 16.85 -19.09
CA PRO A 90 -34.72 17.58 -19.19
C PRO A 90 -34.06 17.84 -17.83
N GLU A 91 -34.85 18.07 -16.79
CA GLU A 91 -34.40 18.33 -15.42
C GLU A 91 -33.77 17.08 -14.79
N GLU A 92 -34.42 15.92 -14.90
CA GLU A 92 -33.88 14.64 -14.43
C GLU A 92 -32.61 14.27 -15.18
N ASN A 93 -32.56 14.52 -16.49
CA ASN A 93 -31.39 14.26 -17.32
C ASN A 93 -30.18 15.07 -16.83
N ARG A 94 -30.35 16.38 -16.65
CA ARG A 94 -29.31 17.24 -16.10
C ARG A 94 -28.89 16.81 -14.70
N HIS A 95 -29.85 16.40 -13.86
CA HIS A 95 -29.56 15.96 -12.50
C HIS A 95 -28.67 14.72 -12.48
N TYR A 96 -29.07 13.63 -13.16
CA TYR A 96 -28.28 12.39 -13.17
C TYR A 96 -26.94 12.55 -13.89
N LEU A 97 -26.90 13.32 -14.98
CA LEU A 97 -25.64 13.65 -15.66
C LEU A 97 -24.68 14.41 -14.74
N SER A 98 -25.19 15.34 -13.93
CA SER A 98 -24.37 16.07 -12.95
C SER A 98 -23.77 15.14 -11.89
N ILE A 99 -24.51 14.11 -11.47
CA ILE A 99 -24.01 13.12 -10.51
C ILE A 99 -22.94 12.25 -11.16
N ALA A 100 -23.20 11.74 -12.37
CA ALA A 100 -22.22 10.98 -13.14
C ALA A 100 -20.90 11.76 -13.30
N LEU A 101 -20.96 13.02 -13.75
CA LEU A 101 -19.78 13.88 -13.88
C LEU A 101 -19.03 14.06 -12.55
N ARG A 102 -19.75 14.27 -11.43
CA ARG A 102 -19.14 14.37 -10.11
C ARG A 102 -18.38 13.10 -9.72
N GLN A 103 -18.93 11.92 -10.00
CA GLN A 103 -18.24 10.65 -9.74
C GLN A 103 -17.03 10.46 -10.64
N GLY A 104 -17.12 10.83 -11.92
CA GLY A 104 -15.98 10.82 -12.84
C GLY A 104 -14.85 11.74 -12.36
N HIS A 105 -15.17 12.93 -11.84
CA HIS A 105 -14.18 13.82 -11.21
C HIS A 105 -13.56 13.21 -9.96
N LYS A 106 -14.33 12.50 -9.13
CA LYS A 106 -13.81 11.80 -7.95
C LYS A 106 -12.81 10.70 -8.34
N VAL A 107 -13.13 9.88 -9.33
CA VAL A 107 -12.22 8.86 -9.87
C VAL A 107 -10.93 9.50 -10.38
N ARG A 108 -11.05 10.58 -11.16
CA ARG A 108 -9.88 11.31 -11.68
C ARG A 108 -8.99 11.84 -10.55
N HIS A 109 -9.59 12.39 -9.49
CA HIS A 109 -8.83 12.90 -8.35
C HIS A 109 -8.07 11.78 -7.61
N LEU A 110 -8.73 10.65 -7.34
CA LEU A 110 -8.10 9.48 -6.72
C LEU A 110 -6.94 8.94 -7.56
N SER A 111 -7.12 8.87 -8.89
CA SER A 111 -6.05 8.47 -9.81
C SER A 111 -4.86 9.43 -9.77
N GLN A 112 -5.12 10.74 -9.71
CA GLN A 112 -4.07 11.75 -9.62
C GLN A 112 -3.27 11.61 -8.31
N GLN A 113 -3.95 11.41 -7.19
CA GLN A 113 -3.30 11.18 -5.89
C GLN A 113 -2.42 9.92 -5.92
N LEU A 114 -2.85 8.85 -6.60
CA LEU A 114 -2.05 7.65 -6.77
C LEU A 114 -0.78 7.92 -7.61
N PHE A 115 -0.91 8.66 -8.72
CA PHE A 115 0.26 9.04 -9.53
C PHE A 115 1.25 9.92 -8.77
N GLU A 116 0.74 10.87 -7.96
CA GLU A 116 1.57 11.73 -7.12
C GLU A 116 2.32 10.92 -6.06
N LEU A 117 1.65 9.99 -5.39
CA LEU A 117 2.30 9.11 -4.42
C LEU A 117 3.37 8.25 -5.08
N ALA A 118 3.06 7.61 -6.22
CA ALA A 118 4.04 6.81 -6.95
C ALA A 118 5.28 7.64 -7.33
N ARG A 119 5.08 8.90 -7.71
CA ARG A 119 6.17 9.82 -8.03
C ARG A 119 7.00 10.23 -6.80
N LEU A 120 6.37 10.37 -5.63
CA LEU A 120 7.05 10.62 -4.36
C LEU A 120 7.95 9.44 -3.96
N GLU A 121 7.45 8.20 -4.06
CA GLU A 121 8.22 7.00 -3.71
C GLU A 121 9.47 6.79 -4.56
N HIS A 122 9.43 7.18 -5.84
CA HIS A 122 10.57 7.04 -6.76
C HIS A 122 11.58 8.23 -6.70
N GLY A 123 11.48 9.10 -5.68
CA GLY A 123 12.43 10.20 -5.46
C GLY A 123 12.34 11.35 -6.48
N GLY A 124 11.26 11.41 -7.27
CA GLY A 124 11.10 12.36 -8.38
C GLY A 124 10.66 13.78 -7.98
N ILE A 125 10.53 14.07 -6.69
CA ILE A 125 10.05 15.37 -6.20
C ILE A 125 11.10 15.93 -5.23
N LYS A 126 11.91 16.85 -5.74
CA LYS A 126 12.75 17.72 -4.89
C LYS A 126 11.85 18.81 -4.32
N PRO A 127 11.61 18.87 -3.00
CA PRO A 127 10.80 19.94 -2.42
C PRO A 127 11.50 21.28 -2.68
N GLN A 128 10.83 22.17 -3.43
CA GLN A 128 11.26 23.56 -3.55
C GLN A 128 10.92 24.26 -2.23
N ARG A 129 11.92 24.37 -1.36
CA ARG A 129 11.81 25.11 -0.11
C ARG A 129 11.81 26.59 -0.43
N GLU A 130 10.65 27.21 -0.44
CA GLU A 130 10.56 28.67 -0.44
C GLU A 130 10.56 29.18 1.01
N ARG A 131 11.26 30.29 1.26
CA ARG A 131 11.13 31.00 2.54
C ARG A 131 9.78 31.67 2.54
N PHE A 132 8.87 31.16 3.36
CA PHE A 132 7.70 31.90 3.77
C PHE A 132 8.17 33.11 4.59
N CYS A 133 8.38 34.25 3.93
CA CYS A 133 8.48 35.53 4.62
C CYS A 133 7.07 35.93 5.02
N TYR A 134 6.79 35.89 6.32
CA TYR A 134 5.63 36.56 6.90
C TYR A 134 5.82 38.07 6.73
N TRP A 135 4.83 38.72 6.11
CA TRP A 135 4.64 40.17 6.15
C TRP A 135 3.24 40.43 6.70
#